data_AF-A0A397BKI4-F1
#
_entry.id   AF-A0A397BKI4-F1
#
_cell.length_a   1.000
_cell.length_b   1.000
_cell.length_c   1.000
_cell.angle_alpha   90.00
_cell.angle_beta   90.00
_cell.angle_gamma   90.00
#
_symmetry.space_group_name_H-M   'P 1'
#
loop_
_entity.id
_entity.type
_entity.pdbx_description
1 polymer ?
#
loop_
_entity_poly.entity_id
_entity_poly.type
_entity_poly.pdbx_seq_one_letter_code
_entity_poly.pdbx_strand_id
1 'polypeptide(L)'
;MNPFRRWSGKPSKNNSPSKPRKDSFSLESPPSLRHAILEREPSMVATPALTRPSEPSQIDALFRDMMDKMPLSNAAADRMWALPINQKWQLVQEWSKKHEHERQHDSADRQPIFWVHKLQEVLMETTSPLTEDQARGLHVLMRGASKEVPLHP
;
A
#
# COMPACT_ATOMS: atom_id res chain seq x y z
N MET A 1 23.12 -29.25 -15.57
CA MET A 1 21.69 -29.65 -15.52
C MET A 1 20.87 -28.41 -15.81
N ASN A 2 19.99 -28.45 -16.81
CA ASN A 2 19.20 -27.31 -17.29
C ASN A 2 17.71 -27.73 -17.28
N PRO A 3 16.80 -27.05 -16.55
CA PRO A 3 15.47 -27.60 -16.26
C PRO A 3 14.37 -27.29 -17.28
N PHE A 4 14.66 -26.65 -18.41
CA PHE A 4 13.63 -26.29 -19.40
C PHE A 4 13.62 -27.24 -20.60
N ARG A 5 13.12 -28.47 -20.41
CA ARG A 5 12.65 -29.31 -21.52
C ARG A 5 11.12 -29.44 -21.51
N ARG A 6 10.55 -28.54 -22.30
CA ARG A 6 9.27 -28.56 -23.00
C ARG A 6 8.88 -29.98 -23.47
N TRP A 7 7.73 -30.50 -23.07
CA TRP A 7 7.11 -31.67 -23.69
C TRP A 7 6.02 -31.21 -24.66
N SER A 8 6.16 -31.61 -25.91
CA SER A 8 5.18 -31.40 -26.96
C SER A 8 5.02 -32.68 -27.77
N GLY A 9 3.77 -33.13 -27.91
CA GLY A 9 3.26 -34.07 -28.92
C GLY A 9 2.81 -35.41 -28.33
N LYS A 10 1.73 -36.07 -28.75
CA LYS A 10 0.62 -35.87 -29.71
C LYS A 10 -0.40 -37.02 -29.42
N PRO A 11 -1.64 -37.01 -29.94
CA PRO A 11 -2.71 -37.94 -29.55
C PRO A 11 -2.73 -39.24 -30.40
N SER A 12 -3.28 -40.34 -29.87
CA SER A 12 -3.58 -41.55 -30.66
C SER A 12 -4.88 -42.26 -30.21
N LYS A 13 -5.59 -42.83 -31.19
CA LYS A 13 -6.99 -43.28 -31.21
C LYS A 13 -7.17 -44.80 -30.99
N ASN A 14 -8.28 -45.15 -30.33
CA ASN A 14 -9.23 -46.25 -30.58
C ASN A 14 -8.84 -47.74 -30.34
N ASN A 15 -9.55 -48.45 -29.44
CA ASN A 15 -10.65 -49.43 -29.74
C ASN A 15 -11.12 -50.28 -28.52
N SER A 16 -12.43 -50.51 -28.46
CA SER A 16 -13.36 -51.09 -27.44
C SER A 16 -13.24 -52.62 -27.16
N PRO A 17 -14.22 -53.35 -26.52
CA PRO A 17 -15.07 -53.14 -25.31
C PRO A 17 -15.11 -54.37 -24.34
N SER A 18 -15.41 -54.20 -23.03
CA SER A 18 -16.08 -55.25 -22.21
C SER A 18 -16.64 -54.74 -20.86
N LYS A 19 -17.98 -54.67 -20.79
CA LYS A 19 -18.97 -54.81 -19.69
C LYS A 19 -18.66 -54.42 -18.21
N PRO A 20 -19.73 -54.06 -17.45
CA PRO A 20 -19.68 -53.05 -16.41
C PRO A 20 -19.46 -53.64 -15.02
N ARG A 21 -18.64 -52.98 -14.21
CA ARG A 21 -18.75 -53.08 -12.75
C ARG A 21 -19.34 -51.78 -12.22
N LYS A 22 -20.43 -51.98 -11.49
CA LYS A 22 -21.22 -50.97 -10.79
C LYS A 22 -20.31 -50.33 -9.75
N ASP A 23 -20.05 -49.05 -9.88
CA ASP A 23 -19.84 -48.19 -8.72
C ASP A 23 -20.59 -46.89 -8.96
N SER A 24 -21.62 -46.77 -8.15
CA SER A 24 -22.54 -45.64 -8.07
C SER A 24 -21.79 -44.46 -7.47
N PHE A 25 -21.54 -43.41 -8.24
CA PHE A 25 -21.41 -42.07 -7.68
C PHE A 25 -22.10 -41.06 -8.57
N SER A 26 -23.00 -40.30 -7.92
CA SER A 26 -23.90 -39.31 -8.47
C SER A 26 -23.26 -38.37 -9.49
N LEU A 27 -24.05 -38.03 -10.51
CA LEU A 27 -23.90 -36.82 -11.30
C LEU A 27 -24.16 -35.60 -10.40
N GLU A 28 -23.19 -35.21 -9.58
CA GLU A 28 -23.18 -33.88 -8.97
C GLU A 28 -22.24 -33.03 -9.83
N SER A 29 -22.80 -32.03 -10.50
CA SER A 29 -22.01 -31.04 -11.25
C SER A 29 -20.97 -30.41 -10.33
N PRO A 30 -19.77 -30.03 -10.83
CA PRO A 30 -18.82 -29.30 -10.01
C PRO A 30 -19.51 -28.04 -9.49
N PRO A 31 -19.44 -27.73 -8.18
CA PRO A 31 -19.94 -26.45 -7.71
C PRO A 31 -19.14 -25.40 -8.47
N SER A 32 -19.87 -24.60 -9.26
CA SER A 32 -19.38 -23.38 -9.84
C SER A 32 -18.69 -22.63 -8.70
N LEU A 33 -17.36 -22.56 -8.76
CA LEU A 33 -16.55 -21.79 -7.81
C LEU A 33 -16.79 -20.34 -8.19
N ARG A 34 -18.02 -19.89 -7.91
CA ARG A 34 -18.42 -18.51 -7.89
C ARG A 34 -17.38 -17.85 -7.03
N HIS A 35 -16.74 -16.85 -7.60
CA HIS A 35 -15.91 -15.91 -6.90
C HIS A 35 -16.51 -15.70 -5.52
N ALA A 36 -15.90 -16.31 -4.52
CA ALA A 36 -15.88 -15.75 -3.19
C ALA A 36 -15.12 -14.45 -3.39
N ILE A 37 -15.84 -13.44 -3.88
CA ILE A 37 -15.69 -12.08 -3.44
C ILE A 37 -15.67 -12.28 -1.95
N LEU A 38 -14.46 -12.21 -1.39
CA LEU A 38 -14.26 -12.06 0.03
C LEU A 38 -15.13 -10.85 0.33
N GLU A 39 -16.36 -11.10 0.80
CA GLU A 39 -17.22 -10.14 1.43
C GLU A 39 -16.33 -9.63 2.55
N ARG A 40 -15.64 -8.54 2.23
CA ARG A 40 -14.84 -7.79 3.16
C ARG A 40 -15.89 -7.23 4.10
N GLU A 41 -16.22 -8.03 5.09
CA GLU A 41 -16.89 -7.61 6.32
C GLU A 41 -16.41 -6.20 6.59
N PRO A 42 -17.30 -5.18 6.56
CA PRO A 42 -16.92 -3.84 6.92
C PRO A 42 -16.55 -3.92 8.40
N SER A 43 -15.26 -4.11 8.66
CA SER A 43 -14.68 -4.09 9.99
C SER A 43 -15.20 -2.80 10.65
N MET A 44 -16.16 -2.96 11.56
CA MET A 44 -16.75 -1.89 12.35
C MET A 44 -15.76 -1.46 13.43
N VAL A 45 -14.55 -1.08 13.01
CA VAL A 45 -13.69 -0.24 13.81
C VAL A 45 -14.11 1.18 13.46
N ALA A 46 -15.05 1.70 14.25
CA ALA A 46 -15.40 3.12 14.28
C ALA A 46 -14.16 3.90 14.71
N THR A 47 -13.25 4.08 13.76
CA THR A 47 -12.31 5.20 13.79
C THR A 47 -13.17 6.46 13.67
N PRO A 48 -12.81 7.58 14.30
CA PRO A 48 -13.50 8.85 14.08
C PRO A 48 -13.26 9.22 12.61
N ALA A 49 -14.13 8.72 11.74
CA ALA A 49 -14.07 9.00 10.33
C ALA A 49 -14.41 10.46 10.21
N LEU A 50 -13.45 11.26 9.73
CA LEU A 50 -13.68 12.64 9.32
C LEU A 50 -15.02 12.66 8.58
N THR A 51 -16.00 13.42 9.10
CA THR A 51 -17.36 13.41 8.55
C THR A 51 -17.28 13.89 7.12
N ARG A 52 -17.88 13.14 6.20
CA ARG A 52 -17.88 13.52 4.78
C ARG A 52 -18.60 14.85 4.59
N PRO A 53 -17.95 15.87 3.99
CA PRO A 53 -18.62 17.09 3.60
C PRO A 53 -19.73 16.80 2.59
N SER A 54 -20.88 17.43 2.77
CA SER A 54 -22.02 17.31 1.84
C SER A 54 -21.72 17.97 0.49
N GLU A 55 -20.90 19.02 0.49
CA GLU A 55 -20.56 19.79 -0.70
C GLU A 55 -19.30 19.25 -1.39
N PRO A 56 -19.33 18.97 -2.70
CA PRO A 56 -18.17 18.50 -3.47
C PRO A 56 -16.98 19.46 -3.42
N SER A 57 -17.24 20.77 -3.42
CA SER A 57 -16.21 21.82 -3.39
C SER A 57 -15.35 21.79 -2.13
N GLN A 58 -15.93 21.40 -0.99
CA GLN A 58 -15.21 21.26 0.28
C GLN A 58 -14.26 20.06 0.24
N ILE A 59 -14.68 18.96 -0.39
CA ILE A 59 -13.82 17.79 -0.60
C ILE A 59 -12.63 18.17 -1.50
N ASP A 60 -12.86 18.91 -2.59
CA ASP A 60 -11.77 19.37 -3.45
C ASP A 60 -10.80 20.33 -2.74
N ALA A 61 -11.29 21.17 -1.82
CA ALA A 61 -10.44 22.05 -1.01
C ALA A 61 -9.53 21.26 -0.06
N LEU A 62 -10.08 20.25 0.64
CA LEU A 62 -9.29 19.35 1.50
C LEU A 62 -8.30 18.51 0.70
N PHE A 63 -8.73 18.03 -0.47
CA PHE A 63 -7.86 17.29 -1.37
C PHE A 63 -6.70 18.16 -1.88
N ARG A 64 -6.94 19.45 -2.13
CA ARG A 64 -5.88 20.40 -2.49
C ARG A 64 -4.85 20.58 -1.39
N ASP A 65 -5.28 20.84 -0.16
CA ASP A 65 -4.35 20.95 0.97
C ASP A 65 -3.52 19.67 1.18
N MET A 66 -4.13 18.50 0.97
CA MET A 66 -3.41 17.22 0.97
C MET A 66 -2.37 17.15 -0.17
N MET A 67 -2.76 17.50 -1.40
CA MET A 67 -1.89 17.46 -2.57
C MET A 67 -0.69 18.40 -2.43
N ASP A 68 -0.88 19.59 -1.85
CA ASP A 68 0.19 20.58 -1.63
C ASP A 68 1.27 20.08 -0.66
N LYS A 69 0.91 19.15 0.24
CA LYS A 69 1.86 18.54 1.20
C LYS A 69 2.57 17.31 0.63
N MET A 70 2.16 16.81 -0.53
CA MET A 70 2.77 15.62 -1.15
C MET A 70 3.79 16.01 -2.22
N PRO A 71 5.02 15.47 -2.15
CA PRO A 71 6.02 15.70 -3.19
C PRO A 71 5.73 14.79 -4.41
N LEU A 72 4.70 15.15 -5.17
CA LEU A 72 4.32 14.47 -6.41
C LEU A 72 4.92 15.17 -7.63
N SER A 73 5.24 14.40 -8.68
CA SER A 73 5.58 14.99 -9.98
C SER A 73 4.33 15.56 -10.66
N ASN A 74 4.49 16.55 -11.54
CA ASN A 74 3.37 17.17 -12.27
C ASN A 74 2.45 16.12 -12.94
N ALA A 75 3.04 15.16 -13.65
CA ALA A 75 2.26 14.10 -14.31
C ALA A 75 1.48 13.22 -13.32
N ALA A 76 1.98 13.00 -12.11
CA ALA A 76 1.25 12.29 -11.06
C ALA A 76 0.15 13.17 -10.47
N ALA A 77 0.43 14.46 -10.23
CA ALA A 77 -0.55 15.42 -9.75
C ALA A 77 -1.75 15.54 -10.72
N ASP A 78 -1.51 15.63 -12.02
CA ASP A 78 -2.56 15.72 -13.05
C ASP A 78 -3.52 14.52 -12.99
N ARG A 79 -2.98 13.30 -12.82
CA ARG A 79 -3.80 12.09 -12.67
C ARG A 79 -4.61 12.12 -11.38
N MET A 80 -4.03 12.63 -10.30
CA MET A 80 -4.72 12.78 -9.01
C MET A 80 -5.85 13.80 -9.09
N TRP A 81 -5.66 14.91 -9.82
CA TRP A 81 -6.69 15.92 -10.05
C TRP A 81 -7.88 15.41 -10.87
N ALA A 82 -7.63 14.48 -11.78
CA ALA A 82 -8.66 13.84 -12.63
C ALA A 82 -9.51 12.78 -11.90
N LEU A 83 -9.19 12.45 -10.64
CA LEU A 83 -9.94 11.42 -9.90
C LEU A 83 -11.40 11.85 -9.64
N PRO A 84 -12.36 10.91 -9.69
CA PRO A 84 -13.72 11.14 -9.22
C PRO A 84 -13.76 11.61 -7.77
N ILE A 85 -14.74 12.45 -7.44
CA ILE A 85 -14.87 13.08 -6.12
C ILE A 85 -14.87 12.08 -4.95
N ASN A 86 -15.47 10.90 -5.14
CA ASN A 86 -15.50 9.86 -4.11
C ASN A 86 -14.09 9.29 -3.82
N GLN A 87 -13.24 9.16 -4.83
CA GLN A 87 -11.87 8.67 -4.67
C GLN A 87 -10.99 9.73 -4.02
N LYS A 88 -11.16 11.01 -4.39
CA LYS A 88 -10.51 12.13 -3.69
C LYS A 88 -10.83 12.13 -2.21
N TRP A 89 -12.10 11.92 -1.86
CA TRP A 89 -12.53 11.84 -0.47
C TRP A 89 -11.91 10.67 0.30
N GLN A 90 -11.83 9.48 -0.30
CA GLN A 90 -11.17 8.33 0.32
C GLN A 90 -9.70 8.64 0.66
N LEU A 91 -8.99 9.28 -0.27
CA LEU A 91 -7.60 9.67 -0.06
C LEU A 91 -7.45 10.70 1.07
N VAL A 92 -8.33 11.71 1.13
CA VAL A 92 -8.34 12.70 2.23
C VAL A 92 -8.53 12.01 3.59
N GLN A 93 -9.42 11.02 3.68
CA GLN A 93 -9.64 10.27 4.92
C GLN A 93 -8.41 9.45 5.32
N GLU A 94 -7.80 8.73 4.38
CA GLU A 94 -6.59 7.94 4.62
C GLU A 94 -5.43 8.83 5.06
N TRP A 95 -5.25 9.98 4.41
CA TRP A 95 -4.25 10.98 4.76
C TRP A 95 -4.46 11.52 6.16
N SER A 96 -5.69 11.94 6.50
CA SER A 96 -6.02 12.46 7.83
C SER A 96 -5.73 11.42 8.92
N LYS A 97 -6.11 10.15 8.68
CA LYS A 97 -5.86 9.04 9.61
C LYS A 97 -4.37 8.78 9.80
N LYS A 98 -3.58 8.81 8.72
CA LYS A 98 -2.13 8.63 8.78
C LYS A 98 -1.48 9.74 9.63
N HIS A 99 -1.84 10.99 9.39
CA HIS A 99 -1.28 12.13 10.14
C HIS A 99 -1.66 12.12 11.61
N GLU A 100 -2.89 11.71 11.95
CA GLU A 100 -3.29 11.55 13.35
C GLU A 100 -2.46 10.46 14.04
N HIS A 101 -2.27 9.32 13.37
CA HIS A 101 -1.45 8.23 13.89
C HIS A 101 0.03 8.62 14.05
N GLU A 102 0.59 9.39 13.12
CA GLU A 102 1.95 9.92 13.23
C GLU A 102 2.11 10.87 14.42
N ARG A 103 1.12 11.74 14.71
CA ARG A 103 1.15 12.61 15.90
C ARG A 103 1.03 11.84 17.21
N GLN A 104 0.32 10.72 17.22
CA GLN A 104 0.18 9.87 18.41
C GLN A 104 1.46 9.08 18.72
N HIS A 105 2.32 8.86 17.72
CA HIS A 105 3.60 8.15 17.84
C HIS A 105 4.78 9.11 17.61
N ASP A 106 4.78 10.21 18.37
CA ASP A 106 5.87 11.18 18.41
C ASP A 106 7.03 10.63 19.26
N SER A 107 7.84 9.77 18.65
CA SER A 107 9.06 9.25 19.27
C SER A 107 10.25 10.16 18.96
N ALA A 108 11.15 10.33 19.93
CA ALA A 108 12.30 11.23 19.80
C ALA A 108 13.19 10.89 18.59
N ASP A 109 13.29 9.61 18.25
CA ASP A 109 14.04 9.10 17.09
C ASP A 109 13.37 9.35 15.73
N ARG A 110 12.21 9.98 15.68
CA ARG A 110 11.62 10.51 14.44
C ARG A 110 11.95 11.97 14.20
N GLN A 111 12.40 12.67 15.24
CA GLN A 111 12.73 14.09 15.16
C GLN A 111 14.09 14.26 14.45
N PRO A 112 14.22 15.16 13.46
CA PRO A 112 15.49 15.37 12.76
C PRO A 112 16.65 15.72 13.70
N ILE A 113 16.38 16.53 14.74
CA ILE A 113 17.39 16.98 15.69
C ILE A 113 18.03 15.84 16.48
N PHE A 114 17.28 14.78 16.78
CA PHE A 114 17.81 13.59 17.44
C PHE A 114 18.92 12.95 16.61
N TRP A 115 18.70 12.80 15.31
CA TRP A 115 19.69 12.20 14.42
C TRP A 115 20.89 13.10 14.16
N VAL A 116 20.70 14.43 14.16
CA VAL A 116 21.83 15.37 14.10
C VAL A 116 22.76 15.17 15.29
N HIS A 117 22.23 15.16 16.52
CA HIS A 117 23.05 14.96 17.71
C HIS A 117 23.70 13.58 17.73
N LYS A 118 22.95 12.53 17.40
CA LYS A 118 23.49 11.17 17.36
C LYS A 118 24.62 11.00 16.34
N LEU A 119 24.49 11.61 15.16
CA LEU A 119 25.55 11.59 14.15
C LEU A 119 26.78 12.39 14.60
N GLN A 120 26.59 13.51 15.29
CA GLN A 120 27.68 14.28 15.88
C GLN A 120 28.41 13.48 16.97
N GLU A 121 27.70 12.80 17.86
CA GLU A 121 28.29 11.95 18.90
C GLU A 121 29.13 10.82 18.29
N VAL A 122 28.63 10.19 17.22
CA VAL A 122 29.38 9.14 16.50
C VAL A 122 30.63 9.72 15.84
N LEU A 123 30.54 10.92 15.25
CA LEU A 123 31.69 11.60 14.66
C LEU A 123 32.76 11.99 15.69
N MET A 124 32.33 12.36 16.90
CA MET A 124 33.21 12.71 18.02
C MET A 124 33.73 11.49 18.77
N GLU A 125 33.40 10.27 18.34
CA GLU A 125 33.75 9.00 18.98
C GLU A 125 33.27 8.91 20.45
N THR A 126 32.25 9.69 20.83
CA THR A 126 31.70 9.71 22.19
C THR A 126 30.66 8.62 22.42
N THR A 127 30.23 7.95 21.36
CA THR A 127 29.24 6.85 21.39
C THR A 127 29.58 5.77 20.37
N SER A 128 28.89 4.64 20.45
CA SER A 128 29.07 3.54 19.50
C SER A 128 28.58 3.92 18.10
N PRO A 129 29.21 3.38 17.03
CA PRO A 129 28.75 3.59 15.67
C PRO A 129 27.28 3.21 15.48
N LEU A 130 26.60 3.85 14.52
CA LEU A 130 25.22 3.51 14.19
C LEU A 130 25.10 2.03 13.83
N THR A 131 24.08 1.39 14.39
CA THR A 131 23.70 0.05 13.94
C THR A 131 23.06 0.13 12.56
N GLU A 132 23.08 -0.99 11.83
CA GLU A 132 22.48 -1.06 10.49
C GLU A 132 20.98 -0.72 10.52
N ASP A 133 20.26 -1.15 11.57
CA ASP A 133 18.85 -0.82 11.78
C ASP A 133 18.62 0.68 11.98
N GLN A 134 19.52 1.35 12.71
CA GLN A 134 19.43 2.80 12.94
C GLN A 134 19.69 3.56 11.63
N ALA A 135 20.69 3.14 10.86
CA ALA A 135 20.97 3.73 9.55
C ALA A 135 19.79 3.53 8.58
N ARG A 136 19.17 2.33 8.58
CA ARG A 136 17.94 2.06 7.82
C ARG A 136 16.78 2.96 8.26
N GLY A 137 16.56 3.10 9.56
CA GLY A 137 15.52 3.96 10.13
C GLY A 137 15.68 5.41 9.70
N LEU A 138 16.89 5.96 9.83
CA LEU A 138 17.22 7.30 9.37
C LEU A 138 17.01 7.47 7.86
N HIS A 139 17.42 6.49 7.05
CA HIS A 139 17.21 6.54 5.60
C HIS A 139 15.72 6.64 5.23
N VAL A 140 14.86 5.87 5.90
CA VAL A 140 13.40 5.91 5.69
C VAL A 140 12.85 7.29 6.07
N LEU A 141 13.27 7.85 7.21
CA LEU A 141 12.86 9.18 7.65
C LEU A 141 13.25 10.26 6.63
N MET A 142 14.50 10.25 6.15
CA MET A 142 14.98 11.21 5.16
C MET A 142 14.27 11.08 3.81
N ARG A 143 13.84 9.88 3.42
CA ARG A 143 13.06 9.66 2.19
C ARG A 143 11.60 10.11 2.34
N GLY A 144 11.03 9.95 3.53
CA GLY A 144 9.64 10.30 3.83
C GLY A 144 9.42 11.77 4.16
N ALA A 145 10.46 12.49 4.57
CA ALA A 145 10.40 13.93 4.83
C ALA A 145 10.10 14.71 3.55
N SER A 146 9.10 15.59 3.60
CA SER A 146 8.75 16.45 2.47
C SER A 146 9.98 17.26 2.07
N LYS A 147 10.42 17.12 0.82
CA LYS A 147 11.53 17.90 0.28
C LYS A 147 10.96 19.27 -0.07
N GLU A 148 11.06 20.22 0.85
CA GLU A 148 10.80 21.62 0.52
C GLU A 148 11.70 21.99 -0.67
N VAL A 149 11.08 22.31 -1.81
CA VAL A 149 11.80 22.86 -2.96
C VAL A 149 12.19 24.27 -2.56
N PRO A 150 13.48 24.64 -2.59
CA PRO A 150 13.87 26.00 -2.26
C PRO A 150 13.14 26.96 -3.21
N LEU A 151 12.32 27.85 -2.65
CA LEU A 151 11.90 29.06 -3.36
C LEU A 151 13.17 29.83 -3.65
N HIS A 152 13.63 29.74 -4.90
CA HIS A 152 14.72 30.59 -5.37
C HIS A 152 14.19 32.04 -5.40
N PRO A 153 14.95 33.00 -4.84
CA PRO A 153 14.61 34.43 -4.93
C PRO A 153 14.74 34.96 -6.36
#